data_AF-A0A229GL69-F1
#
_entry.id   AF-A0A229GL69-F1
#
_cell.length_a   1.000
_cell.length_b   1.000
_cell.length_c   1.000
_cell.angle_alpha   90.00
_cell.angle_beta   90.00
_cell.angle_gamma   90.00
#
_symmetry.space_group_name_H-M   'P 1'
#
loop_
_entity.id
_entity.type
_entity.pdbx_description
1 polymer ?
#
loop_
_entity_poly.entity_id
_entity_poly.type
_entity_poly.pdbx_seq_one_letter_code
_entity_poly.pdbx_strand_id
1 'polypeptide(L)'
;MTRRQDYRLTDAGAKAIAKQPTPTKVTRHGDGNNLYLIQHPNGSLFWQMTYRYQSDKDLKPKQKTYQIGIYKPAKQSIDSTFKPEVSLK
;
A
#
# COMPACT_ATOMS: atom_id res chain seq x y z
N MET A 1 25.16 7.29 -9.65
CA MET A 1 24.06 6.71 -8.87
C MET A 1 22.74 7.14 -9.50
N THR A 2 21.99 6.21 -10.09
CA THR A 2 20.67 6.51 -10.68
C THR A 2 19.72 6.87 -9.54
N ARG A 3 19.25 8.13 -9.47
CA ARG A 3 18.18 8.52 -8.54
C ARG A 3 16.99 7.63 -8.83
N ARG A 4 16.65 6.73 -7.91
CA ARG A 4 15.38 6.02 -7.97
C ARG A 4 14.31 7.08 -7.84
N GLN A 5 13.41 7.14 -8.80
CA GLN A 5 12.21 7.94 -8.67
C GLN A 5 11.42 7.32 -7.53
N ASP A 6 11.38 8.00 -6.38
CA ASP A 6 10.53 7.60 -5.28
C ASP A 6 9.08 7.82 -5.73
N TYR A 7 8.50 6.78 -6.33
CA TYR A 7 7.08 6.73 -6.61
C TYR A 7 6.38 6.83 -5.25
N ARG A 8 5.77 7.98 -4.96
CA ARG A 8 5.06 8.23 -3.70
C ARG A 8 3.58 8.25 -4.03
N LEU A 9 2.87 7.20 -3.66
CA LEU A 9 1.42 7.14 -3.82
C LEU A 9 0.80 8.17 -2.88
N THR A 10 -0.12 8.96 -3.43
CA THR A 10 -1.01 9.77 -2.64
C THR A 10 -2.29 8.99 -2.35
N ASP A 11 -3.03 9.38 -1.31
CA ASP A 11 -4.36 8.82 -1.05
C ASP A 11 -5.28 8.94 -2.28
N ALA A 12 -5.23 10.08 -2.98
CA ALA A 12 -5.97 10.28 -4.23
C ALA A 12 -5.54 9.28 -5.33
N GLY A 13 -4.24 9.01 -5.45
CA GLY A 13 -3.71 8.00 -6.37
C GLY A 13 -4.18 6.58 -6.03
N ALA A 14 -4.12 6.20 -4.76
CA ALA A 14 -4.62 4.90 -4.28
C ALA A 14 -6.14 4.75 -4.52
N LYS A 15 -6.91 5.80 -4.28
CA LYS A 15 -8.35 5.86 -4.60
C LYS A 15 -8.63 5.75 -6.10
N ALA A 16 -7.79 6.37 -6.95
CA ALA A 16 -7.93 6.26 -8.40
C ALA A 16 -7.67 4.83 -8.88
N ILE A 17 -6.62 4.17 -8.35
CA ILE A 17 -6.32 2.75 -8.63
C ILE A 17 -7.47 1.85 -8.20
N ALA A 18 -8.06 2.10 -7.02
CA ALA A 18 -9.20 1.32 -6.52
C ALA A 18 -10.46 1.40 -7.40
N LYS A 19 -10.56 2.41 -8.28
CA LYS A 19 -11.67 2.56 -9.24
C LYS A 19 -11.35 1.94 -10.60
N GLN A 20 -10.11 1.55 -10.86
CA GLN A 20 -9.73 0.90 -12.10
C GLN A 20 -10.35 -0.50 -12.19
N PRO A 21 -10.67 -0.97 -13.41
CA PRO A 21 -11.13 -2.34 -13.59
C PRO A 21 -10.07 -3.34 -13.14
N THR A 22 -10.51 -4.54 -12.78
CA THR A 22 -9.63 -5.63 -12.39
C THR A 22 -8.64 -5.95 -13.53
N PRO A 23 -7.33 -6.00 -13.26
CA PRO A 23 -6.34 -6.21 -14.30
C PRO A 23 -6.27 -7.68 -14.70
N THR A 24 -5.87 -7.97 -15.93
CA THR A 24 -5.68 -9.36 -16.40
C THR A 24 -4.49 -10.06 -15.72
N LYS A 25 -3.52 -9.29 -15.20
CA LYS A 25 -2.33 -9.76 -14.48
C LYS A 25 -2.10 -8.90 -13.24
N VAL A 26 -1.35 -9.41 -12.27
CA VAL A 26 -0.98 -8.66 -11.07
C VAL A 26 -0.24 -7.37 -11.45
N THR A 27 -0.78 -6.24 -11.02
CA THR A 27 -0.18 -4.91 -11.24
C THR A 27 0.34 -4.37 -9.91
N ARG A 28 1.53 -3.73 -9.94
CA ARG A 28 2.20 -3.19 -8.74
C ARG A 28 2.35 -1.68 -8.87
N HIS A 29 1.83 -0.94 -7.91
CA HIS A 29 1.98 0.51 -7.82
C HIS A 29 2.93 0.83 -6.67
N GLY A 30 4.10 1.39 -6.96
CA GLY A 30 5.13 1.65 -5.94
C GLY A 30 4.81 2.88 -5.08
N ASP A 31 5.07 2.77 -3.78
CA ASP A 31 4.98 3.85 -2.79
C ASP A 31 6.35 4.19 -2.16
N GLY A 32 7.44 3.74 -2.80
CA GLY A 32 8.81 3.93 -2.33
C GLY A 32 9.24 2.85 -1.33
N ASN A 33 10.54 2.74 -1.08
CA ASN A 33 11.13 1.82 -0.09
C ASN A 33 10.62 0.37 -0.14
N ASN A 34 10.37 -0.14 -1.35
CA ASN A 34 9.83 -1.49 -1.61
C ASN A 34 8.41 -1.75 -1.06
N LEU A 35 7.65 -0.69 -0.76
CA LEU A 35 6.22 -0.75 -0.50
C LEU A 35 5.45 -0.62 -1.81
N TYR A 36 4.43 -1.47 -1.98
CA TYR A 36 3.60 -1.50 -3.18
C TYR A 36 2.14 -1.69 -2.82
N LEU A 37 1.27 -0.97 -3.52
CA LEU A 37 -0.14 -1.31 -3.62
C LEU A 37 -0.31 -2.31 -4.78
N ILE A 38 -0.87 -3.48 -4.50
CA ILE A 38 -0.99 -4.59 -5.43
C ILE A 38 -2.44 -4.72 -5.87
N GLN A 39 -2.69 -4.59 -7.17
CA GLN A 39 -3.99 -4.86 -7.79
C GLN A 39 -3.95 -6.26 -8.40
N HIS A 40 -4.76 -7.18 -7.86
CA HIS A 40 -4.75 -8.59 -8.24
C HIS A 40 -5.92 -8.94 -9.19
N PRO A 41 -5.75 -9.88 -10.14
CA PRO A 41 -6.82 -10.31 -11.06
C PRO A 41 -8.08 -10.89 -10.42
N ASN A 42 -8.07 -11.15 -9.11
CA ASN A 42 -9.24 -11.62 -8.36
C ASN A 42 -10.05 -10.45 -7.77
N GLY A 43 -9.72 -9.21 -8.11
CA GLY A 43 -10.37 -8.00 -7.59
C GLY A 43 -9.83 -7.51 -6.24
N SER A 44 -8.86 -8.21 -5.64
CA SER A 44 -8.23 -7.77 -4.39
C SER A 44 -7.25 -6.61 -4.63
N LEU A 45 -7.26 -5.64 -3.72
CA LEU A 45 -6.31 -4.53 -3.66
C LEU A 45 -5.66 -4.52 -2.27
N PHE A 46 -4.34 -4.70 -2.19
CA PHE A 46 -3.66 -4.87 -0.90
C PHE A 46 -2.24 -4.30 -0.88
N TRP A 47 -1.77 -3.94 0.30
CA TRP A 47 -0.41 -3.47 0.53
C TRP A 47 0.55 -4.64 0.71
N GLN A 48 1.68 -4.58 0.01
CA GLN A 48 2.75 -5.56 0.09
C GLN A 48 4.10 -4.87 0.18
N MET A 49 4.94 -5.31 1.11
CA MET A 49 6.33 -4.88 1.22
C MET A 49 7.26 -6.00 0.76
N THR A 50 8.30 -5.63 0.01
CA THR A 50 9.38 -6.54 -0.36
C THR A 50 10.62 -6.21 0.48
N TYR A 51 11.24 -7.22 1.08
CA TYR A 51 12.37 -7.03 1.99
C TYR A 51 13.41 -8.13 1.78
N ARG A 52 14.61 -7.94 2.32
CA ARG A 52 15.64 -8.98 2.40
C ARG A 52 15.78 -9.45 3.83
N TYR A 53 15.81 -10.77 4.00
CA TYR A 53 15.98 -11.39 5.30
C TYR A 53 16.96 -12.55 5.18
N GLN A 54 17.85 -12.66 6.16
CA GLN A 54 18.78 -13.76 6.30
C GLN A 54 18.53 -14.38 7.68
N SER A 55 18.12 -15.64 7.71
CA SER A 55 18.16 -16.44 8.95
C SER A 55 19.54 -17.03 9.17
N ASP A 56 19.80 -17.57 10.36
CA ASP A 56 21.06 -18.23 10.69
C ASP A 56 21.38 -19.45 9.78
N LYS A 57 20.36 -20.00 9.12
CA LYS A 57 20.49 -21.12 8.16
C LYS A 57 20.79 -20.65 6.74
N ASP A 58 20.72 -19.35 6.46
CA ASP A 58 20.85 -18.81 5.11
C ASP A 58 22.29 -18.36 4.82
N LEU A 59 22.86 -18.87 3.73
CA LEU A 59 24.18 -18.45 3.23
C LEU A 59 24.21 -16.99 2.71
N LYS A 60 23.04 -16.42 2.38
CA LYS A 60 22.90 -15.02 1.91
C LYS A 60 21.47 -14.50 2.15
N PRO A 61 21.27 -13.18 2.22
CA PRO A 61 19.93 -12.60 2.35
C PRO A 61 19.02 -13.00 1.18
N LYS A 62 17.84 -13.51 1.51
CA LYS A 62 16.81 -13.88 0.54
C LYS A 62 15.77 -12.78 0.43
N GLN A 63 15.27 -12.55 -0.78
CA GLN A 63 14.14 -11.65 -0.99
C GLN A 63 12.86 -12.32 -0.50
N LYS A 64 12.09 -11.61 0.31
CA LYS A 64 10.80 -12.01 0.85
C LYS A 64 9.74 -10.94 0.60
N THR A 65 8.48 -11.33 0.68
CA THR A 65 7.32 -10.46 0.56
C THR A 65 6.45 -10.60 1.79
N TYR A 66 5.95 -9.48 2.31
CA TYR A 66 5.03 -9.43 3.43
C TYR A 66 3.77 -8.66 3.01
N GLN A 67 2.60 -9.29 3.13
CA GLN A 67 1.32 -8.64 2.88
C GLN A 67 0.89 -7.91 4.16
N ILE A 68 0.84 -6.59 4.10
CA ILE A 68 0.53 -5.73 5.26
C ILE A 68 -0.96 -5.73 5.54
N GLY A 69 -1.80 -5.70 4.50
CA GLY A 69 -3.25 -5.68 4.67
C GLY A 69 -4.00 -5.30 3.39
N ILE A 70 -5.31 -5.52 3.40
CA ILE A 70 -6.21 -5.15 2.30
C ILE A 70 -6.44 -3.64 2.34
N TYR A 71 -6.30 -2.98 1.18
CA TYR A 71 -6.64 -1.58 1.05
C TYR A 71 -8.16 -1.42 1.07
N LYS A 72 -8.64 -0.51 1.93
CA LYS A 72 -10.03 -0.05 1.93
C LYS A 72 -10.01 1.47 1.92
N PRO A 73 -10.75 2.13 1.01
CA PRO A 73 -10.92 3.57 1.10
C PRO A 73 -11.59 3.91 2.42
N ALA A 74 -11.09 4.93 3.12
CA ALA A 74 -11.79 5.46 4.29
C ALA A 74 -13.19 5.91 3.85
N LYS A 75 -14.23 5.43 4.54
CA LYS A 75 -15.56 6.05 4.45
C LYS A 75 -15.43 7.44 5.08
N GLN A 76 -15.27 8.48 4.26
CA GLN A 76 -15.51 9.85 4.73
C GLN A 76 -17.02 10.05 4.85
N SER A 77 -17.62 9.43 5.87
CA SER A 77 -18.84 9.94 6.46
C SER A 77 -18.44 10.52 7.81
N ILE A 78 -17.82 11.71 7.78
CA ILE A 78 -17.88 12.55 8.97
C ILE A 78 -19.34 12.96 9.02
N ASP A 79 -20.07 12.39 9.98
CA ASP A 79 -21.44 12.81 10.24
C ASP A 79 -21.45 14.33 10.39
N SER A 80 -22.36 15.01 9.72
CA SER A 80 -22.58 16.46 9.88
C SER A 80 -22.80 16.88 11.34
N THR A 81 -23.13 15.93 12.21
CA THR A 81 -23.27 16.13 13.66
C THR A 81 -21.98 15.92 14.47
N PHE A 82 -20.87 15.51 13.85
CA PHE A 82 -19.60 15.34 14.57
C PHE A 82 -19.06 16.69 15.07
N LYS A 83 -19.15 16.89 16.38
CA LYS A 83 -18.51 18.02 17.07
C LYS A 83 -17.28 17.48 17.80
N PRO A 84 -16.05 17.85 17.41
CA PRO A 84 -14.87 17.47 18.17
C PRO A 84 -14.92 18.16 19.54
N GLU A 85 -14.87 17.39 20.62
CA GLU A 85 -14.65 17.94 21.95
C GLU A 85 -13.20 18.43 22.04
N VAL A 86 -13.00 19.73 21.85
CA VAL A 86 -11.71 20.37 22.10
C VAL A 86 -11.72 20.86 23.54
N SER A 87 -11.18 20.05 24.45
CA SER A 87 -10.87 20.50 25.81
C SER A 87 -9.49 21.16 25.79
N LEU A 88 -9.47 22.48 25.84
CA LEU A 88 -8.27 23.23 26.22
C LEU A 88 -8.18 23.18 27.75
N LYS A 89 -7.18 22.46 28.27
CA LYS A 89 -6.79 22.52 29.68
C LYS A 89 -5.84 23.70 29.89
#